data_AF-A0AAN5CBD1-F1
#
_entry.id   AF-A0AAN5CBD1-F1
#
_cell.length_a   1.000
_cell.length_b   1.000
_cell.length_c   1.000
_cell.angle_alpha   90.00
_cell.angle_beta   90.00
_cell.angle_gamma   90.00
#
_symmetry.space_group_name_H-M   'P 1'
#
loop_
_entity.id
_entity.type
_entity.pdbx_description
1 polymer ?
#
loop_
_entity_poly.entity_id
_entity_poly.type
_entity_poly.pdbx_seq_one_letter_code
_entity_poly.pdbx_strand_id
1 'polypeptide(L)'
;MKGLPDAVLFRTNVSLSSLSPLEKKHSFMARPPAFAANRTSLNSPSLPFELKMLNVLQGQEMGWEERQELAQRVAALPTHNKKKLIDFIEGTRGAAESAVESNACKSFQCSPVQFGEILSREEGVDQLSEHFQTLVSELIPTLESILYPLQTSHKHFSIRRILLRCFRDQVLLRIFESVPSRIPRLEHLVFTVLFESHDNSQEYDRFEQLANVILGRE
;
A
#
# COMPACT_ATOMS: atom_id res chain seq x y z
N MET A 1 -32.50 -40.04 45.83
CA MET A 1 -31.79 -38.76 45.60
C MET A 1 -32.59 -38.03 44.52
N LYS A 2 -33.71 -37.31 44.81
CA LYS A 2 -33.82 -35.93 45.36
C LYS A 2 -32.76 -35.02 44.71
N GLY A 3 -33.03 -34.07 43.81
CA GLY A 3 -34.11 -33.07 43.72
C GLY A 3 -33.46 -31.68 43.78
N LEU A 4 -33.82 -30.74 42.89
CA LEU A 4 -33.28 -29.36 42.77
C LEU A 4 -33.24 -28.56 44.11
N PRO A 5 -32.56 -27.39 44.14
CA PRO A 5 -33.38 -26.17 44.20
C PRO A 5 -32.90 -24.95 43.39
N ASP A 6 -33.87 -24.05 43.28
CA ASP A 6 -34.03 -22.78 42.56
C ASP A 6 -33.11 -21.59 42.92
N ALA A 7 -33.06 -20.67 41.93
CA ALA A 7 -33.17 -19.21 41.98
C ALA A 7 -32.32 -18.35 42.93
N VAL A 8 -31.71 -17.30 42.35
CA VAL A 8 -31.64 -15.97 43.00
C VAL A 8 -31.99 -14.88 41.99
N LEU A 9 -33.19 -14.34 42.14
CA LEU A 9 -33.60 -13.00 41.75
C LEU A 9 -32.88 -11.98 42.62
N PHE A 10 -32.31 -10.92 42.04
CA PHE A 10 -32.19 -9.65 42.73
C PHE A 10 -32.89 -8.56 41.93
N ARG A 11 -34.12 -8.25 42.37
CA ARG A 11 -34.71 -6.93 42.25
C ARG A 11 -34.15 -6.06 43.38
N THR A 12 -33.76 -4.84 43.06
CA THR A 12 -33.86 -3.72 44.01
C THR A 12 -34.64 -2.61 43.31
N ASN A 13 -35.90 -2.49 43.72
CA ASN A 13 -36.66 -1.25 43.58
C ASN A 13 -36.15 -0.27 44.64
N VAL A 14 -35.84 0.96 44.25
CA VAL A 14 -36.07 2.13 45.12
C VAL A 14 -36.82 3.18 44.31
N SER A 15 -37.83 3.74 44.96
CA SER A 15 -38.96 4.48 44.44
C SER A 15 -38.83 5.97 44.75
N LEU A 16 -39.26 6.80 43.78
CA LEU A 16 -40.07 8.06 43.84
C LEU A 16 -39.74 9.09 44.95
N SER A 17 -39.74 10.41 44.78
CA SER A 17 -40.36 11.35 43.82
C SER A 17 -40.15 12.78 44.36
N SER A 18 -40.46 13.81 43.56
CA SER A 18 -40.87 15.22 43.89
C SER A 18 -39.97 16.29 43.25
N LEU A 19 -40.41 17.42 42.68
CA LEU A 19 -41.71 18.08 42.42
C LEU A 19 -41.49 19.27 41.43
N SER A 20 -42.13 19.23 40.26
CA SER A 20 -42.88 20.32 39.56
C SER A 20 -42.21 21.71 39.21
N PRO A 21 -42.91 22.67 38.55
CA PRO A 21 -42.60 23.14 37.19
C PRO A 21 -42.24 24.64 37.09
N LEU A 22 -41.52 25.07 36.04
CA LEU A 22 -41.42 26.49 35.69
C LEU A 22 -41.20 26.69 34.20
N GLU A 23 -42.24 27.23 33.57
CA GLU A 23 -42.19 27.90 32.27
C GLU A 23 -41.15 29.03 32.30
N LYS A 24 -40.31 29.15 31.26
CA LYS A 24 -40.17 30.41 30.50
C LYS A 24 -39.18 30.32 29.33
N LYS A 25 -39.67 30.88 28.22
CA LYS A 25 -38.98 31.58 27.12
C LYS A 25 -38.50 30.74 25.94
N HIS A 26 -39.31 30.82 24.88
CA HIS A 26 -38.85 30.81 23.50
C HIS A 26 -37.55 31.62 23.35
N SER A 27 -36.52 30.97 22.83
CA SER A 27 -35.45 31.64 22.10
C SER A 27 -35.05 30.74 20.94
N PHE A 28 -35.14 31.29 19.74
CA PHE A 28 -34.69 30.70 18.50
C PHE A 28 -33.20 30.38 18.62
N MET A 29 -32.84 29.11 18.59
CA MET A 29 -31.51 28.70 18.17
C MET A 29 -31.60 27.58 17.16
N ALA A 30 -30.93 27.85 16.04
CA ALA A 30 -30.90 27.07 14.83
C ALA A 30 -30.54 25.61 15.13
N ARG A 31 -31.31 24.71 14.52
CA ARG A 31 -30.91 23.32 14.32
C ARG A 31 -29.53 23.34 13.65
N PRO A 32 -28.49 22.68 14.20
CA PRO A 32 -27.25 22.54 13.48
C PRO A 32 -27.56 21.85 12.15
N PRO A 33 -27.02 22.33 11.01
CA PRO A 33 -27.28 21.67 9.74
C PRO A 33 -26.78 20.24 9.87
N ALA A 34 -27.66 19.28 9.60
CA ALA A 34 -27.24 17.94 9.27
C ALA A 34 -26.20 18.11 8.16
N PHE A 35 -24.96 17.68 8.42
CA PHE A 35 -23.93 17.63 7.39
C PHE A 35 -24.52 16.82 6.25
N ALA A 36 -24.89 17.53 5.18
CA ALA A 36 -25.28 16.92 3.94
C ALA A 36 -24.14 15.98 3.57
N ALA A 37 -24.45 14.70 3.45
CA ALA A 37 -23.57 13.74 2.83
C ALA A 37 -23.23 14.32 1.45
N ASN A 38 -22.06 14.93 1.33
CA ASN A 38 -21.48 15.28 0.05
C ASN A 38 -21.34 13.96 -0.68
N ARG A 39 -22.32 13.64 -1.51
CA ARG A 39 -22.16 12.72 -2.63
C ARG A 39 -21.16 13.38 -3.56
N THR A 40 -19.89 13.30 -3.19
CA THR A 40 -18.79 13.57 -4.10
C THR A 40 -19.04 12.70 -5.31
N SER A 41 -19.15 13.37 -6.47
CA SER A 41 -19.27 12.79 -7.79
C SER A 41 -18.55 11.43 -7.87
N LEU A 42 -19.30 10.34 -8.02
CA LEU A 42 -18.79 8.98 -8.20
C LEU A 42 -17.97 8.81 -9.51
N ASN A 43 -17.70 9.89 -10.24
CA ASN A 43 -17.30 9.87 -11.64
C ASN A 43 -15.88 10.39 -11.89
N SER A 44 -15.01 10.47 -10.88
CA SER A 44 -13.55 10.67 -11.05
C SER A 44 -12.79 10.17 -9.82
N PRO A 45 -11.52 9.72 -9.95
CA PRO A 45 -10.64 9.65 -8.79
C PRO A 45 -10.62 11.04 -8.17
N SER A 46 -11.09 11.17 -6.93
CA SER A 46 -10.95 12.44 -6.22
C SER A 46 -9.51 12.54 -5.72
N LEU A 47 -8.98 13.75 -5.54
CA LEU A 47 -7.67 13.96 -4.92
C LEU A 47 -7.50 13.14 -3.61
N PRO A 48 -8.52 13.03 -2.73
CA PRO A 48 -8.47 12.11 -1.58
C PRO A 48 -8.25 10.64 -1.93
N PHE A 49 -8.78 10.15 -3.04
CA PHE A 49 -8.62 8.76 -3.48
C PHE A 49 -7.23 8.49 -4.04
N GLU A 50 -6.68 9.38 -4.87
CA GLU A 50 -5.31 9.28 -5.38
C GLU A 50 -4.28 9.36 -4.25
N LEU A 51 -4.50 10.26 -3.28
CA LEU A 51 -3.69 10.34 -2.06
C LEU A 51 -3.78 9.06 -1.23
N LYS A 52 -4.98 8.49 -1.05
CA LYS A 52 -5.11 7.21 -0.35
C LYS A 52 -4.35 6.11 -1.09
N MET A 53 -4.46 6.04 -2.42
CA MET A 53 -3.70 5.08 -3.24
C MET A 53 -2.18 5.27 -3.11
N LEU A 54 -1.71 6.52 -3.11
CA LEU A 54 -0.30 6.82 -2.88
C LEU A 54 0.16 6.34 -1.50
N ASN A 55 -0.64 6.54 -0.46
CA ASN A 55 -0.29 6.05 0.87
C ASN A 55 -0.21 4.52 0.91
N VAL A 56 -1.10 3.81 0.21
CA VAL A 56 -1.01 2.34 0.08
C VAL A 56 0.29 1.95 -0.62
N LEU A 57 0.63 2.60 -1.74
CA LEU A 57 1.89 2.39 -2.45
C LEU A 57 3.12 2.66 -1.56
N GLN A 58 2.99 3.60 -0.61
CA GLN A 58 4.01 3.92 0.39
C GLN A 58 4.05 2.95 1.59
N GLY A 59 3.32 1.84 1.54
CA GLY A 59 3.31 0.82 2.57
C GLY A 59 2.43 1.14 3.78
N GLN A 60 1.42 2.01 3.64
CA GLN A 60 0.43 2.18 4.70
C GLN A 60 -0.23 0.84 5.02
N GLU A 61 -0.15 0.43 6.29
CA GLU A 61 -0.88 -0.75 6.78
C GLU A 61 -2.39 -0.56 6.58
N MET A 62 -3.03 -1.62 6.09
CA MET A 62 -4.46 -1.63 5.81
C MET A 62 -5.09 -2.92 6.30
N GLY A 63 -6.21 -2.79 7.01
CA GLY A 63 -7.05 -3.92 7.39
C GLY A 63 -7.79 -4.53 6.20
N TRP A 64 -8.33 -5.74 6.38
CA TRP A 64 -9.12 -6.43 5.34
C TRP A 64 -10.31 -5.57 4.86
N GLU A 65 -11.06 -4.97 5.78
CA GLU A 65 -12.25 -4.17 5.46
C GLU A 65 -11.90 -2.95 4.60
N GLU A 66 -10.82 -2.24 4.93
CA GLU A 66 -10.36 -1.09 4.17
C GLU A 66 -9.89 -1.48 2.75
N ARG A 67 -9.19 -2.61 2.63
CA ARG A 67 -8.77 -3.15 1.30
C ARG A 67 -9.98 -3.48 0.45
N GLN A 68 -10.98 -4.15 1.04
CA GLN A 68 -12.23 -4.50 0.38
C GLN A 68 -13.00 -3.25 -0.06
N GLU A 69 -13.09 -2.24 0.80
CA GLU A 69 -13.75 -0.97 0.46
C GLU A 69 -13.06 -0.26 -0.71
N LEU A 70 -11.72 -0.18 -0.70
CA LEU A 70 -10.97 0.41 -1.80
C LEU A 70 -11.15 -0.39 -3.10
N ALA A 71 -11.12 -1.71 -3.04
CA ALA A 71 -11.36 -2.55 -4.21
C ALA A 71 -12.75 -2.32 -4.81
N GLN A 72 -13.79 -2.20 -3.98
CA GLN A 72 -15.14 -1.89 -4.44
C GLN A 72 -15.22 -0.51 -5.11
N ARG A 73 -14.52 0.50 -4.54
CA ARG A 73 -14.41 1.82 -5.15
C ARG A 73 -13.72 1.77 -6.51
N VAL A 74 -12.60 1.04 -6.62
CA VAL A 74 -11.89 0.81 -7.89
C VAL A 74 -12.79 0.11 -8.91
N ALA A 75 -13.54 -0.91 -8.49
CA ALA A 75 -14.46 -1.65 -9.35
C ALA A 75 -15.58 -0.76 -9.92
N ALA A 76 -16.11 0.14 -9.10
CA ALA A 76 -17.17 1.08 -9.45
C ALA A 76 -16.71 2.24 -10.36
N LEU A 77 -15.40 2.45 -10.53
CA LEU A 77 -14.89 3.52 -11.40
C LEU A 77 -15.30 3.27 -12.87
N PRO A 78 -15.77 4.31 -13.59
CA PRO A 78 -15.91 4.27 -15.04
C PRO A 78 -14.59 3.92 -15.74
N THR A 79 -14.66 3.27 -16.91
CA THR A 79 -13.47 2.82 -17.67
C THR A 79 -12.43 3.93 -17.91
N HIS A 80 -12.86 5.15 -18.22
CA HIS A 80 -11.94 6.28 -18.43
C HIS A 80 -11.19 6.68 -17.14
N ASN A 81 -11.82 6.52 -15.97
CA ASN A 81 -11.20 6.79 -14.68
C ASN A 81 -10.30 5.66 -14.21
N LYS A 82 -10.63 4.40 -14.54
CA LYS A 82 -9.72 3.28 -14.38
C LYS A 82 -8.42 3.51 -15.14
N LYS A 83 -8.52 4.00 -16.39
CA LYS A 83 -7.35 4.39 -17.18
C LYS A 83 -6.56 5.52 -16.51
N LYS A 84 -7.20 6.59 -16.05
CA LYS A 84 -6.52 7.66 -15.30
C LYS A 84 -5.80 7.17 -14.05
N LEU A 85 -6.41 6.23 -13.32
CA LEU A 85 -5.79 5.62 -12.14
C LEU A 85 -4.56 4.79 -12.53
N ILE A 86 -4.65 4.03 -13.63
CA ILE A 86 -3.50 3.30 -14.17
C ILE A 86 -2.39 4.29 -14.56
N ASP A 87 -2.71 5.33 -15.34
CA ASP A 87 -1.76 6.36 -15.77
C ASP A 87 -1.12 7.08 -14.56
N PHE A 88 -1.87 7.32 -13.47
CA PHE A 88 -1.35 7.88 -12.21
C PHE A 88 -0.35 6.93 -11.53
N ILE A 89 -0.61 5.62 -11.54
CA ILE A 89 0.25 4.61 -10.92
C ILE A 89 1.52 4.39 -11.75
N GLU A 90 1.38 4.12 -13.05
CA GLU A 90 2.45 3.61 -13.92
C GLU A 90 3.10 4.65 -14.85
N GLY A 91 2.56 5.87 -14.90
CA GLY A 91 3.08 6.94 -15.76
C GLY A 91 4.54 7.29 -15.46
N THR A 92 5.17 8.06 -16.35
CA THR A 92 6.54 8.56 -16.14
C THR A 92 6.62 9.39 -14.87
N ARG A 93 7.47 9.01 -13.91
CA ARG A 93 7.49 9.56 -12.54
C ARG A 93 6.15 9.43 -11.82
N GLY A 94 5.44 8.34 -12.11
CA GLY A 94 4.17 7.99 -11.51
C GLY A 94 4.29 7.70 -10.01
N ALA A 95 3.13 7.45 -9.40
CA ALA A 95 3.04 7.19 -7.97
C ALA A 95 3.86 5.96 -7.55
N ALA A 96 3.92 4.91 -8.38
CA ALA A 96 4.68 3.70 -8.08
C ALA A 96 6.20 3.96 -8.01
N GLU A 97 6.75 4.68 -8.98
CA GLU A 97 8.17 5.02 -9.04
C GLU A 97 8.60 5.80 -7.79
N SER A 98 7.85 6.87 -7.49
CA SER A 98 8.13 7.73 -6.33
C SER A 98 7.95 7.00 -5.00
N ALA A 99 6.92 6.15 -4.89
CA ALA A 99 6.67 5.39 -3.67
C ALA A 99 7.75 4.33 -3.42
N VAL A 100 8.18 3.60 -4.46
CA VAL A 100 9.23 2.58 -4.32
C VAL A 100 10.55 3.19 -3.89
N GLU A 101 10.98 4.29 -4.51
CA GLU A 101 12.20 5.00 -4.07
C GLU A 101 12.05 5.51 -2.62
N SER A 102 10.92 6.12 -2.29
CA SER A 102 10.66 6.62 -0.93
C SER A 102 10.66 5.50 0.12
N ASN A 103 10.07 4.35 -0.19
CA ASN A 103 10.03 3.20 0.71
C ASN A 103 11.43 2.63 0.93
N ALA A 104 12.25 2.54 -0.11
CA ALA A 104 13.65 2.14 0.00
C ALA A 104 14.43 3.11 0.89
N CYS A 105 14.29 4.43 0.68
CA CYS A 105 14.92 5.44 1.54
C CYS A 105 14.51 5.31 3.01
N LYS A 106 13.23 5.05 3.30
CA LYS A 106 12.75 4.80 4.67
C LYS A 106 13.38 3.53 5.25
N SER A 107 13.41 2.45 4.49
CA SER A 107 13.93 1.14 4.92
C SER A 107 15.43 1.19 5.21
N PHE A 108 16.19 1.86 4.36
CA PHE A 108 17.66 1.97 4.46
C PHE A 108 18.13 3.17 5.28
N GLN A 109 17.18 4.00 5.75
CA GLN A 109 17.43 5.25 6.48
C GLN A 109 18.46 6.13 5.73
N CYS A 110 18.23 6.33 4.43
CA CYS A 110 19.14 7.04 3.55
C CYS A 110 18.41 7.91 2.53
N SER A 111 19.17 8.70 1.77
CA SER A 111 18.70 9.43 0.60
C SER A 111 19.03 8.69 -0.71
N PRO A 112 18.35 8.98 -1.83
CA PRO A 112 18.54 8.23 -3.07
C PRO A 112 19.98 8.29 -3.65
N VAL A 113 20.75 9.33 -3.29
CA VAL A 113 22.16 9.47 -3.70
C VAL A 113 23.10 8.52 -2.94
N GLN A 114 22.63 7.92 -1.84
CA GLN A 114 23.41 7.01 -1.00
C GLN A 114 23.11 5.53 -1.30
N PHE A 115 22.30 5.22 -2.31
CA PHE A 115 21.98 3.83 -2.67
C PHE A 115 23.23 3.01 -3.04
N GLY A 116 24.22 3.61 -3.72
CA GLY A 116 25.47 2.92 -4.06
C GLY A 116 26.32 2.50 -2.85
N GLU A 117 26.02 3.00 -1.66
CA GLU A 117 26.75 2.68 -0.42
C GLU A 117 26.09 1.55 0.39
N ILE A 118 24.87 1.13 0.02
CA ILE A 118 24.06 0.22 0.86
C ILE A 118 24.78 -1.11 1.10
N LEU A 119 25.30 -1.75 0.05
CA LEU A 119 25.95 -3.05 0.17
C LEU A 119 27.33 -3.00 0.85
N SER A 120 27.91 -1.82 1.00
CA SER A 120 29.15 -1.61 1.76
C SER A 120 28.92 -1.55 3.27
N ARG A 121 27.65 -1.41 3.70
CA ARG A 121 27.27 -1.43 5.12
C ARG A 121 27.24 -2.87 5.64
N GLU A 122 27.54 -3.03 6.93
CA GLU A 122 27.54 -4.34 7.61
C GLU A 122 26.20 -5.10 7.43
N GLU A 123 25.08 -4.40 7.58
CA GLU A 123 23.73 -4.95 7.46
C GLU A 123 23.10 -4.75 6.07
N GLY A 124 23.86 -4.23 5.09
CA GLY A 124 23.30 -3.78 3.81
C GLY A 124 22.58 -4.86 3.01
N VAL A 125 23.16 -6.06 2.99
CA VAL A 125 22.59 -7.24 2.32
C VAL A 125 21.31 -7.70 3.03
N ASP A 126 21.31 -7.70 4.36
CA ASP A 126 20.15 -8.06 5.19
C ASP A 126 19.00 -7.08 4.98
N GLN A 127 19.28 -5.78 5.09
CA GLN A 127 18.31 -4.72 4.88
C GLN A 127 17.70 -4.77 3.48
N LEU A 128 18.50 -5.02 2.43
CA LEU A 128 17.99 -5.16 1.07
C LEU A 128 17.08 -6.39 0.93
N SER A 129 17.47 -7.51 1.55
CA SER A 129 16.70 -8.75 1.52
C SER A 129 15.37 -8.59 2.25
N GLU A 130 15.38 -7.97 3.43
CA GLU A 130 14.18 -7.67 4.22
C GLU A 130 13.26 -6.71 3.48
N HIS A 131 13.81 -5.61 2.93
CA HIS A 131 13.03 -4.65 2.16
C HIS A 131 12.36 -5.30 0.94
N PHE A 132 13.09 -6.16 0.21
CA PHE A 132 12.52 -6.94 -0.88
C PHE A 132 11.44 -7.91 -0.39
N GLN A 133 11.64 -8.56 0.76
CA GLN A 133 10.65 -9.46 1.34
C GLN A 133 9.35 -8.73 1.70
N THR A 134 9.43 -7.54 2.29
CA THR A 134 8.28 -6.66 2.56
C THR A 134 7.57 -6.27 1.25
N LEU A 135 8.34 -5.92 0.20
CA LEU A 135 7.77 -5.60 -1.11
C LEU A 135 6.94 -6.77 -1.67
N VAL A 136 7.50 -7.99 -1.71
CA VAL A 136 6.85 -9.14 -2.36
C VAL A 136 5.81 -9.85 -1.51
N SER A 137 5.91 -9.78 -0.18
CA SER A 137 5.03 -10.51 0.73
C SER A 137 3.91 -9.67 1.32
N GLU A 138 4.06 -8.34 1.33
CA GLU A 138 3.10 -7.45 1.98
C GLU A 138 2.55 -6.41 1.00
N LEU A 139 3.43 -5.60 0.40
CA LEU A 139 3.00 -4.47 -0.43
C LEU A 139 2.32 -4.94 -1.72
N ILE A 140 2.98 -5.81 -2.49
CA ILE A 140 2.44 -6.35 -3.74
C ILE A 140 1.09 -7.06 -3.49
N PRO A 141 0.97 -8.03 -2.56
CA PRO A 141 -0.32 -8.69 -2.31
C PRO A 141 -1.42 -7.74 -1.85
N THR A 142 -1.09 -6.73 -1.04
CA THR A 142 -2.04 -5.71 -0.60
C THR A 142 -2.58 -4.93 -1.79
N LEU A 143 -1.69 -4.47 -2.68
CA LEU A 143 -2.10 -3.73 -3.87
C LEU A 143 -2.81 -4.61 -4.90
N GLU A 144 -2.40 -5.86 -5.08
CA GLU A 144 -3.12 -6.83 -5.91
C GLU A 144 -4.56 -6.99 -5.41
N SER A 145 -4.78 -7.10 -4.09
CA SER A 145 -6.11 -7.21 -3.50
C SER A 145 -7.00 -5.96 -3.71
N ILE A 146 -6.39 -4.77 -3.83
CA ILE A 146 -7.12 -3.52 -4.06
C ILE A 146 -7.36 -3.29 -5.55
N LEU A 147 -6.39 -3.63 -6.40
CA LEU A 147 -6.34 -3.28 -7.82
C LEU A 147 -6.73 -4.43 -8.76
N TYR A 148 -7.11 -5.61 -8.25
CA TYR A 148 -7.67 -6.68 -9.07
C TYR A 148 -8.81 -6.24 -10.01
N PRO A 149 -9.70 -5.26 -9.67
CA PRO A 149 -10.76 -4.83 -10.58
C PRO A 149 -10.24 -4.03 -11.79
N LEU A 150 -8.97 -3.58 -11.76
CA LEU A 150 -8.29 -3.01 -12.92
C LEU A 150 -7.80 -4.13 -13.83
N GLN A 151 -7.20 -5.19 -13.27
CA GLN A 151 -6.67 -6.35 -14.01
C GLN A 151 -7.77 -7.06 -14.84
N THR A 152 -9.00 -7.13 -14.31
CA THR A 152 -10.14 -7.71 -15.04
C THR A 152 -10.53 -6.89 -16.28
N SER A 153 -10.40 -5.55 -16.20
CA SER A 153 -10.72 -4.63 -17.30
C SER A 153 -9.56 -4.29 -18.23
N HIS A 154 -8.32 -4.42 -17.75
CA HIS A 154 -7.09 -4.05 -18.45
C HIS A 154 -6.08 -5.20 -18.34
N LYS A 155 -6.12 -6.13 -19.32
CA LYS A 155 -5.32 -7.37 -19.29
C LYS A 155 -3.80 -7.18 -19.18
N HIS A 156 -3.29 -6.02 -19.58
CA HIS A 156 -1.86 -5.70 -19.53
C HIS A 156 -1.44 -5.05 -18.21
N PHE A 157 -2.40 -4.62 -17.38
CA PHE A 157 -2.10 -4.01 -16.10
C PHE A 157 -1.66 -5.09 -15.10
N SER A 158 -0.45 -4.97 -14.57
CA SER A 158 0.08 -5.83 -13.52
C SER A 158 0.84 -4.99 -12.50
N ILE A 159 0.23 -4.77 -11.33
CA ILE A 159 0.85 -3.97 -10.28
C ILE A 159 2.15 -4.60 -9.77
N ARG A 160 2.23 -5.94 -9.73
CA ARG A 160 3.45 -6.69 -9.42
C ARG A 160 4.58 -6.32 -10.38
N ARG A 161 4.33 -6.41 -11.69
CA ARG A 161 5.32 -6.08 -12.72
C ARG A 161 5.73 -4.61 -12.64
N ILE A 162 4.77 -3.71 -12.45
CA ILE A 162 5.03 -2.27 -12.29
C ILE A 162 5.97 -2.03 -11.10
N LEU A 163 5.66 -2.57 -9.93
CA LEU A 163 6.47 -2.36 -8.73
C LEU A 163 7.85 -3.00 -8.82
N LEU A 164 7.97 -4.21 -9.36
CA LEU A 164 9.27 -4.88 -9.51
C LEU A 164 10.14 -4.18 -10.57
N ARG A 165 9.55 -3.64 -11.63
CA ARG A 165 10.25 -2.75 -12.58
C ARG A 165 10.71 -1.46 -11.91
N CYS A 166 9.84 -0.78 -11.16
CA CYS A 166 10.25 0.42 -10.42
C CYS A 166 11.35 0.12 -9.39
N PHE A 167 11.29 -1.04 -8.72
CA PHE A 167 12.32 -1.47 -7.78
C PHE A 167 13.67 -1.72 -8.47
N ARG A 168 13.66 -2.39 -9.63
CA ARG A 168 14.83 -2.55 -10.48
C ARG A 168 15.45 -1.20 -10.84
N ASP A 169 14.65 -0.30 -11.41
CA ASP A 169 15.14 0.94 -12.02
C ASP A 169 15.60 1.97 -10.99
N GLN A 170 14.80 2.16 -9.93
CA GLN A 170 15.02 3.23 -8.97
C GLN A 170 15.95 2.84 -7.83
N VAL A 171 15.99 1.55 -7.50
CA VAL A 171 16.70 1.06 -6.31
C VAL A 171 17.87 0.18 -6.71
N LEU A 172 17.60 -0.97 -7.33
CA LEU A 172 18.63 -1.99 -7.54
C LEU A 172 19.75 -1.56 -8.48
N LEU A 173 19.44 -0.86 -9.58
CA LEU A 173 20.48 -0.34 -10.48
C LEU A 173 21.50 0.52 -9.73
N ARG A 174 21.05 1.38 -8.83
CA ARG A 174 21.93 2.27 -8.05
C ARG A 174 22.66 1.51 -6.94
N ILE A 175 22.02 0.53 -6.31
CA ILE A 175 22.66 -0.31 -5.28
C ILE A 175 23.75 -1.22 -5.89
N PHE A 176 23.51 -1.78 -7.07
CA PHE A 176 24.41 -2.75 -7.68
C PHE A 176 25.54 -2.13 -8.51
N GLU A 177 25.46 -0.83 -8.81
CA GLU A 177 26.43 -0.10 -9.65
C GLU A 177 27.90 -0.28 -9.24
N SER A 178 28.19 -0.47 -7.96
CA SER A 178 29.56 -0.53 -7.41
C SER A 178 29.92 -1.89 -6.81
N VAL A 179 29.19 -2.96 -7.12
CA VAL A 179 29.40 -4.26 -6.48
C VAL A 179 30.52 -5.04 -7.19
N PRO A 180 31.62 -5.38 -6.51
CA PRO A 180 32.78 -5.99 -7.17
C PRO A 180 32.73 -7.52 -7.21
N SER A 181 31.77 -8.17 -6.54
CA SER A 181 31.78 -9.62 -6.34
C SER A 181 30.39 -10.23 -6.12
N ARG A 182 30.35 -11.57 -6.24
CA ARG A 182 29.16 -12.40 -6.02
C ARG A 182 28.59 -12.24 -4.62
N ILE A 183 27.26 -12.12 -4.51
CA ILE A 183 26.51 -12.10 -3.25
C ILE A 183 25.41 -13.18 -3.28
N PRO A 184 25.69 -14.43 -2.86
CA PRO A 184 24.76 -15.56 -2.99
C PRO A 184 23.41 -15.35 -2.28
N ARG A 185 23.41 -14.57 -1.20
CA ARG A 185 22.20 -14.28 -0.42
C ARG A 185 21.14 -13.52 -1.21
N LEU A 186 21.54 -12.80 -2.27
CA LEU A 186 20.64 -12.01 -3.11
C LEU A 186 20.11 -12.79 -4.32
N GLU A 187 20.50 -14.05 -4.51
CA GLU A 187 20.11 -14.84 -5.70
C GLU A 187 18.60 -14.87 -5.93
N HIS A 188 17.80 -15.15 -4.90
CA HIS A 188 16.35 -15.18 -5.02
C HIS A 188 15.77 -13.84 -5.46
N LEU A 189 16.24 -12.74 -4.84
CA LEU A 189 15.84 -11.38 -5.19
C LEU A 189 16.16 -11.10 -6.65
N VAL A 190 17.39 -11.36 -7.06
CA VAL A 190 17.88 -11.11 -8.42
C VAL A 190 17.07 -11.91 -9.44
N PHE A 191 16.87 -13.21 -9.23
CA PHE A 191 16.08 -14.03 -10.15
C PHE A 191 14.63 -13.60 -10.26
N THR A 192 14.00 -13.26 -9.13
CA THR A 192 12.61 -12.81 -9.12
C THR A 192 12.47 -11.52 -9.93
N VAL A 193 13.37 -10.55 -9.71
CA VAL A 193 13.32 -9.26 -10.43
C VAL A 193 13.65 -9.46 -11.91
N LEU A 194 14.66 -10.26 -12.28
CA LEU A 194 14.98 -10.55 -13.68
C LEU A 194 13.79 -11.16 -14.44
N PHE A 195 13.09 -12.10 -13.80
CA PHE A 195 11.96 -12.78 -14.42
C PHE A 195 10.73 -11.87 -14.55
N GLU A 196 10.35 -11.20 -13.48
CA GLU A 196 9.08 -10.45 -13.40
C GLU A 196 9.16 -9.06 -14.07
N SER A 197 10.35 -8.45 -14.12
CA SER A 197 10.51 -7.08 -14.63
C SER A 197 10.91 -7.00 -16.11
N HIS A 198 11.07 -8.12 -16.81
CA HIS A 198 11.53 -8.13 -18.21
C HIS A 198 10.64 -7.28 -19.12
N ASP A 199 11.21 -6.24 -19.75
CA ASP A 199 10.48 -5.28 -20.59
C ASP A 199 11.27 -4.74 -21.80
N ASN A 200 12.39 -5.37 -22.15
CA ASN A 200 13.28 -4.96 -23.27
C ASN A 200 13.77 -3.51 -23.16
N SER A 201 13.84 -2.95 -21.95
CA SER A 201 14.36 -1.59 -21.72
C SER A 201 15.87 -1.59 -21.50
N GLN A 202 16.52 -0.44 -21.71
CA GLN A 202 17.96 -0.31 -21.44
C GLN A 202 18.28 -0.53 -19.95
N GLU A 203 17.36 -0.16 -19.07
CA GLU A 203 17.45 -0.38 -17.63
C GLU A 203 17.42 -1.88 -17.30
N TYR A 204 16.63 -2.68 -18.02
CA TYR A 204 16.64 -4.13 -17.89
C TYR A 204 17.99 -4.72 -18.29
N ASP A 205 18.50 -4.36 -19.46
CA ASP A 205 19.78 -4.86 -19.97
C ASP A 205 20.94 -4.51 -19.02
N ARG A 206 20.93 -3.27 -18.49
CA ARG A 206 21.89 -2.82 -17.49
C ARG A 206 21.77 -3.61 -16.19
N PHE A 207 20.55 -3.88 -15.74
CA PHE A 207 20.32 -4.67 -14.54
C PHE A 207 20.77 -6.12 -14.72
N GLU A 208 20.55 -6.73 -15.89
CA GLU A 208 20.99 -8.08 -16.21
C GLU A 208 22.50 -8.24 -16.12
N GLN A 209 23.26 -7.27 -16.65
CA GLN A 209 24.73 -7.24 -16.54
C GLN A 209 25.18 -7.18 -15.07
N LEU A 210 24.63 -6.24 -14.29
CA LEU A 210 24.96 -6.13 -12.87
C LEU A 210 24.54 -7.39 -12.09
N ALA A 211 23.39 -7.98 -12.43
CA ALA A 211 22.91 -9.22 -11.84
C ALA A 211 23.86 -10.40 -12.09
N ASN A 212 24.47 -10.51 -13.28
CA ASN A 212 25.43 -11.59 -13.56
C ASN A 212 26.65 -11.53 -12.63
N VAL A 213 27.15 -10.34 -12.31
CA VAL A 213 28.22 -10.16 -11.31
C VAL A 213 27.77 -10.62 -9.93
N ILE A 214 26.57 -10.20 -9.49
CA ILE A 214 25.99 -10.61 -8.19
C ILE A 214 25.80 -12.13 -8.11
N LEU A 215 25.43 -12.76 -9.21
CA LEU A 215 25.23 -14.21 -9.33
C LEU A 215 26.54 -14.98 -9.51
N GLY A 216 27.67 -14.31 -9.80
CA GLY A 216 28.97 -14.91 -10.08
C GLY A 216 29.01 -15.69 -11.39
N ARG A 217 28.34 -15.16 -12.42
CA ARG A 217 28.30 -15.70 -13.78
C ARG A 217 29.30 -15.02 -14.73
N GLU A 218 29.94 -13.95 -14.25
CA GLU A 218 30.98 -13.17 -14.91
C GLU A 218 32.29 -13.21 -14.10
#